data_AF-A0A350CKP5-F1
#
_entry.id   AF-A0A350CKP5-F1
#
_cell.length_a   1.000
_cell.length_b   1.000
_cell.length_c   1.000
_cell.angle_alpha   90.00
_cell.angle_beta   90.00
_cell.angle_gamma   90.00
#
_symmetry.space_group_name_H-M   'P 1'
#
loop_
_entity.id
_entity.type
_entity.pdbx_description
1 polymer ?
#
loop_
_entity_poly.entity_id
_entity_poly.type
_entity_poly.pdbx_seq_one_letter_code
_entity_poly.pdbx_strand_id
1 'polypeptide(L)' 'QEMLYPTSYIKSKGLGKSCALFTDGRFSGGSSGLVIGHASPEAAEGGAIGLVEEGDMI' A
#
# COMPACT_ATOMS: atom_id res chain seq x y z
N GLN A 1 -9.83 -0.81 8.46
CA GLN A 1 -10.71 -1.39 7.41
C GLN A 1 -9.85 -2.16 6.42
N GLU A 2 -10.32 -3.28 5.87
CA GLU A 2 -9.58 -4.02 4.83
C GLU A 2 -9.90 -3.49 3.41
N MET A 3 -8.87 -3.36 2.58
CA MET A 3 -8.97 -2.82 1.23
C MET A 3 -8.68 -3.89 0.17
N LEU A 4 -9.72 -4.36 -0.54
CA LEU A 4 -9.61 -5.33 -1.63
C LEU A 4 -9.39 -4.68 -3.00
N TYR A 5 -9.93 -3.48 -3.19
CA TYR A 5 -9.91 -2.81 -4.48
C TYR A 5 -8.49 -2.47 -4.98
N PRO A 6 -7.57 -1.92 -4.15
CA PRO A 6 -6.23 -1.55 -4.61
C PRO A 6 -5.42 -2.73 -5.15
N THR A 7 -5.44 -3.87 -4.43
CA THR A 7 -4.73 -5.09 -4.82
C THR A 7 -5.30 -5.68 -6.11
N SER A 8 -6.63 -5.70 -6.24
CA SER A 8 -7.33 -6.20 -7.42
C SER A 8 -7.08 -5.32 -8.66
N TYR A 9 -7.03 -4.00 -8.48
CA TYR A 9 -6.75 -3.05 -9.55
C TYR A 9 -5.35 -3.25 -10.13
N ILE A 10 -4.31 -3.24 -9.29
CA ILE A 10 -2.92 -3.47 -9.70
C ILE A 10 -2.75 -4.80 -10.43
N LYS A 11 -3.38 -5.86 -9.91
CA LYS A 11 -3.40 -7.18 -10.54
C LYS A 11 -4.03 -7.14 -11.93
N SER A 12 -5.21 -6.54 -12.07
CA SER A 12 -5.93 -6.47 -13.35
C SER A 12 -5.20 -5.65 -14.42
N LYS A 13 -4.39 -4.67 -14.00
CA LYS A 13 -3.56 -3.86 -14.89
C LYS A 13 -2.20 -4.49 -15.20
N GLY A 14 -1.89 -5.65 -14.61
CA GLY A 14 -0.60 -6.33 -14.79
C GLY A 14 0.58 -5.61 -14.14
N LEU A 15 0.32 -4.67 -13.22
CA LEU A 15 1.33 -3.80 -12.60
C LEU A 15 1.98 -4.41 -11.35
N GLY A 16 1.61 -5.64 -10.97
CA GLY A 16 2.08 -6.26 -9.74
C GLY A 16 3.60 -6.38 -9.59
N LYS A 17 4.35 -6.42 -10.70
CA LYS A 17 5.83 -6.47 -10.67
C LYS A 17 6.49 -5.09 -10.74
N SER A 18 5.74 -4.04 -11.06
CA SER A 18 6.26 -2.70 -11.31
C SER A 18 5.79 -1.65 -10.31
N CYS A 19 4.80 -1.98 -9.47
CA CYS A 19 4.22 -1.06 -8.50
C CYS A 19 3.98 -1.80 -7.18
N ALA A 20 4.50 -1.22 -6.09
CA ALA A 20 4.23 -1.67 -4.74
C ALA A 20 3.00 -0.96 -4.16
N LEU A 21 2.30 -1.63 -3.25
CA LEU A 21 1.22 -1.04 -2.45
C LEU A 21 1.65 -0.97 -0.99
N PHE A 22 1.44 0.18 -0.36
CA PHE A 22 1.81 0.45 1.03
C PHE A 22 0.67 1.18 1.77
N THR A 23 0.41 0.81 3.02
CA THR A 23 -0.61 1.46 3.87
C THR A 23 -0.34 1.17 5.36
N ASP A 24 -0.77 2.06 6.24
CA ASP A 24 -0.92 1.84 7.69
C ASP A 24 -2.16 1.00 8.03
N GLY A 25 -3.11 0.87 7.10
CA GLY A 25 -4.27 -0.01 7.19
C GLY A 25 -3.99 -1.47 6.81
N ARG A 26 -4.99 -2.11 6.20
CA ARG A 26 -4.92 -3.53 5.79
C ARG A 26 -5.33 -3.68 4.33
N PHE A 27 -4.64 -4.56 3.61
CA PHE A 27 -5.08 -5.02 2.29
C PHE A 27 -5.73 -6.41 2.40
N SER A 28 -6.70 -6.67 1.51
CA SER A 28 -7.27 -8.00 1.32
C SER A 28 -7.09 -8.48 -0.12
N GLY A 29 -7.04 -9.80 -0.32
CA GLY A 29 -6.88 -10.43 -1.64
C GLY A 29 -5.47 -10.95 -1.93
N GLY A 30 -5.42 -12.09 -2.64
CA GLY A 30 -4.19 -12.82 -2.99
C GLY A 30 -3.18 -11.94 -3.72
N SER A 31 -2.05 -11.69 -3.07
CA SER A 31 -1.01 -10.79 -3.53
C SER A 31 -0.47 -11.23 -4.89
N SER A 32 -0.37 -10.26 -5.80
CA SER A 32 0.42 -10.35 -7.01
C SER A 32 1.31 -9.12 -7.04
N GLY A 33 2.46 -9.18 -6.39
CA GLY A 33 3.38 -8.05 -6.21
C GLY A 33 3.76 -7.79 -4.76
N LEU A 34 4.46 -6.66 -4.53
CA LEU A 34 4.84 -6.19 -3.20
C LEU A 34 3.66 -5.41 -2.57
N VAL A 35 3.03 -5.99 -1.55
CA VAL A 35 1.87 -5.42 -0.87
C VAL A 35 2.15 -5.44 0.62
N ILE A 36 2.29 -4.26 1.23
CA ILE A 36 2.69 -4.08 2.62
C ILE A 36 1.57 -3.31 3.32
N GLY A 37 1.01 -3.91 4.37
CA GLY A 37 0.06 -3.25 5.28
C GLY A 37 0.64 -3.13 6.67
N HIS A 38 -0.13 -2.57 7.60
CA HIS A 38 0.25 -2.42 9.01
C HIS A 38 1.53 -1.60 9.22
N ALA A 39 1.77 -0.59 8.38
CA ALA A 39 2.81 0.40 8.68
C ALA A 39 2.52 1.06 10.04
N SER A 40 3.54 1.20 10.88
CA SER A 40 3.39 1.78 12.22
C SER A 40 4.60 2.65 12.58
N PRO A 41 4.42 3.77 13.30
CA PRO A 41 3.14 4.35 13.74
C PRO A 41 2.22 4.75 12.57
N GLU A 42 0.91 4.79 12.79
CA GLU A 42 -0.06 5.17 11.75
C GLU A 42 0.15 6.65 11.35
N ALA A 43 -0.29 7.04 10.15
CA ALA A 43 -0.19 8.43 9.71
C ALA A 43 -0.90 9.38 10.69
N ALA A 44 -2.06 8.98 11.20
CA ALA A 44 -2.85 9.76 12.15
C ALA A 44 -2.16 9.95 13.51
N GLU A 45 -1.21 9.09 13.86
CA GLU A 45 -0.41 9.18 15.09
C GLU A 45 0.93 9.92 14.88
N GLY A 46 1.15 10.48 13.69
CA GLY A 46 2.40 11.15 13.34
C GLY A 46 3.51 10.20 12.90
N GLY A 47 3.17 9.00 12.44
CA GLY A 47 4.13 8.08 11.84
C GLY A 47 4.71 8.60 10.52
N ALA A 48 5.91 8.11 10.17
CA ALA A 48 6.63 8.58 8.99
C ALA A 48 5.86 8.42 7.67
N ILE A 49 4.95 7.42 7.58
CA ILE A 49 4.06 7.26 6.42
C ILE A 49 3.19 8.50 6.16
N GLY A 50 2.84 9.26 7.20
CA GLY A 50 2.08 10.51 7.08
C GLY A 50 2.91 11.71 6.61
N LEU A 51 4.24 11.56 6.48
CA LEU A 51 5.16 12.59 5.98
C LEU A 51 5.51 12.42 4.49
N VAL A 52 5.05 11.32 3.87
CA VAL A 52 5.35 11.01 2.47
C VAL A 52 4.69 12.03 1.54
N GLU A 53 5.47 12.55 0.60
CA GLU A 53 5.00 13.44 -0.46
C GLU A 53 5.16 12.81 -1.86
N GLU A 54 4.43 13.34 -2.84
CA GLU A 54 4.53 12.84 -4.22
C GLU A 54 5.94 13.07 -4.79
N GLY A 55 6.55 12.00 -5.30
CA GLY A 55 7.90 12.01 -5.86
C GLY A 55 8.99 11.51 -4.91
N ASP A 56 8.66 11.23 -3.64
CA ASP A 56 9.59 10.58 -2.72
C ASP A 56 9.98 9.18 -3.19
N MET A 57 11.25 8.83 -3.02
CA MET A 57 11.75 7.49 -3.32
C MET A 57 11.59 6.59 -2.09
N ILE A 58 10.82 5.51 -2.25
CA ILE A 58 10.46 4.54 -1.21
C ILE A 58 10.86 3.13 -1.65
#